data_AF-A0A2N1G3N8-F1
#
_entry.id   AF-A0A2N1G3N8-F1
#
_cell.length_a   1.000
_cell.length_b   1.000
_cell.length_c   1.000
_cell.angle_alpha   90.00
_cell.angle_beta   90.00
_cell.angle_gamma   90.00
#
_symmetry.space_group_name_H-M   'P 1'
#
loop_
_entity.id
_entity.type
_entity.pdbx_description
1 polymer ?
#
loop_
_entity_poly.entity_id
_entity_poly.type
_entity_poly.pdbx_seq_one_letter_code
_entity_poly.pdbx_strand_id
1 'polypeptide(L)'
;MFKKILLVLTLLTLLSCNVTKPVIVTKKAVPSSSKKVASRSVKKTNGVKPILKKEQKQVDEEGEVIKSTSVTYVGTDVIGKYISQYKDIAMSNMKIYGIPASIILAQGILESGAGRGDLCIRANNHFGIKCHEGWTGESVRHDDDSSQECFRKYYEPAESFNDHALFLTGRSRYASLFKLPKEDYKGWANGLRRAGYATDPKYPDKLISYIERYNLGQYDAYVMGKDYTPIEKQETRIAAFESQNKSLYEVQKGDTLYSISKKYNLLVTELKQINNLSANTISIGQRLKVK
;
A
#
# COMPACT_ATOMS: atom_id res chain seq x y z
N MET A 1 -11.93 -55.27 -53.05
CA MET A 1 -12.83 -54.87 -54.16
C MET A 1 -14.21 -54.55 -53.57
N PHE A 2 -14.71 -53.34 -53.82
CA PHE A 2 -16.10 -52.85 -53.87
C PHE A 2 -17.17 -53.48 -52.94
N LYS A 3 -17.65 -52.77 -51.90
CA LYS A 3 -18.73 -51.73 -51.85
C LYS A 3 -20.17 -52.30 -51.80
N LYS A 4 -20.91 -51.92 -50.73
CA LYS A 4 -22.28 -51.31 -50.67
C LYS A 4 -22.82 -51.48 -49.23
N ILE A 5 -22.78 -50.46 -48.37
CA ILE A 5 -23.81 -49.42 -48.13
C ILE A 5 -25.17 -50.00 -47.73
N LEU A 6 -25.53 -49.88 -46.44
CA LEU A 6 -26.88 -49.50 -46.03
C LEU A 6 -26.83 -48.63 -44.77
N LEU A 7 -27.66 -47.60 -44.82
CA LEU A 7 -27.70 -46.40 -44.02
C LEU A 7 -28.94 -46.50 -43.11
N VAL A 8 -28.78 -46.40 -41.80
CA VAL A 8 -29.90 -46.16 -40.87
C VAL A 8 -29.46 -45.10 -39.86
N LEU A 9 -29.97 -43.88 -40.06
CA LEU A 9 -30.09 -42.86 -39.03
C LEU A 9 -31.11 -43.34 -37.99
N THR A 10 -30.75 -43.32 -36.71
CA THR A 10 -31.71 -42.97 -35.65
C THR A 10 -31.04 -42.10 -34.59
N LEU A 11 -31.61 -40.91 -34.49
CA LEU A 11 -31.44 -39.85 -33.50
C LEU A 11 -32.08 -40.31 -32.18
N LEU A 12 -31.44 -40.11 -31.01
CA LEU A 12 -32.12 -39.87 -29.72
C LEU A 12 -31.09 -39.44 -28.65
N THR A 13 -30.95 -38.13 -28.45
CA THR A 13 -31.35 -37.35 -27.25
C THR A 13 -30.39 -37.38 -26.05
N LEU A 14 -29.79 -36.21 -25.82
CA LEU A 14 -29.12 -35.77 -24.62
C LEU A 14 -30.08 -35.78 -23.42
N LEU A 15 -29.75 -36.49 -22.34
CA LEU A 15 -30.30 -36.19 -21.01
C LEU A 15 -29.40 -35.15 -20.35
N SER A 16 -29.86 -33.90 -20.33
CA SER A 16 -29.38 -32.86 -19.44
C SER A 16 -30.00 -33.05 -18.06
N CYS A 17 -29.17 -33.31 -17.04
CA CYS A 17 -29.60 -33.17 -15.66
C CYS A 17 -29.63 -31.69 -15.29
N ASN A 18 -30.82 -31.10 -15.33
CA ASN A 18 -31.10 -29.76 -14.78
C ASN A 18 -31.23 -29.87 -13.25
N VAL A 19 -30.25 -29.36 -12.51
CA VAL A 19 -30.33 -29.19 -11.06
C VAL A 19 -30.93 -27.82 -10.76
N THR A 20 -32.17 -27.78 -10.30
CA THR A 20 -32.83 -26.58 -9.78
C THR A 20 -32.30 -26.26 -8.38
N LYS A 21 -31.63 -25.12 -8.23
CA LYS A 21 -31.29 -24.55 -6.90
C LYS A 21 -32.49 -23.77 -6.35
N PRO A 22 -32.83 -23.88 -5.06
CA PRO A 22 -33.92 -23.12 -4.47
C PRO A 22 -33.57 -21.63 -4.34
N VAL A 23 -34.51 -20.79 -4.76
CA VAL A 23 -34.49 -19.33 -4.61
C VAL A 23 -34.81 -18.99 -3.15
N ILE A 24 -33.83 -18.47 -2.42
CA ILE A 24 -34.04 -17.88 -1.09
C ILE A 24 -34.53 -16.45 -1.30
N VAL A 25 -35.83 -16.24 -1.14
CA VAL A 25 -36.46 -14.91 -1.04
C VAL A 25 -36.52 -14.54 0.43
N THR A 26 -35.66 -13.61 0.87
CA THR A 26 -35.84 -12.92 2.15
C THR A 26 -36.21 -11.45 1.90
N LYS A 27 -37.30 -11.06 2.53
CA LYS A 27 -38.07 -9.83 2.30
C LYS A 27 -37.29 -8.58 2.70
N LYS A 28 -37.35 -7.57 1.83
CA LYS A 28 -36.94 -6.18 2.06
C LYS A 28 -37.89 -5.52 3.06
N ALA A 29 -37.38 -4.99 4.17
CA ALA A 29 -38.12 -4.06 5.02
C ALA A 29 -37.99 -2.63 4.46
N VAL A 30 -39.11 -1.95 4.26
CA VAL A 30 -39.24 -0.54 3.81
C VAL A 30 -39.92 0.24 4.96
N PRO A 31 -39.65 1.55 5.13
CA PRO A 31 -39.65 2.20 6.44
C PRO A 31 -41.00 2.81 6.81
N SER A 32 -41.28 2.93 8.11
CA SER A 32 -42.41 3.72 8.61
C SER A 32 -41.98 5.17 8.89
N SER A 33 -42.67 6.11 8.25
CA SER A 33 -42.65 7.53 8.59
C SER A 33 -43.79 7.83 9.58
N SER A 34 -43.58 8.75 10.54
CA SER A 34 -44.44 9.92 10.76
C SER A 34 -44.07 10.75 12.01
N LYS A 35 -43.73 12.01 11.71
CA LYS A 35 -43.89 13.30 12.41
C LYS A 35 -44.30 13.33 13.90
N LYS A 36 -43.58 14.17 14.66
CA LYS A 36 -44.18 15.13 15.60
C LYS A 36 -43.63 16.55 15.40
N VAL A 37 -44.52 17.51 15.57
CA VAL A 37 -44.45 18.96 15.30
C VAL A 37 -44.29 19.74 16.62
N ALA A 38 -43.81 20.99 16.50
CA ALA A 38 -43.90 22.13 17.43
C ALA A 38 -42.96 22.10 18.66
N SER A 39 -41.88 22.89 18.67
CA SER A 39 -41.79 24.35 18.95
C SER A 39 -41.59 24.67 20.43
N ARG A 40 -40.37 25.07 20.81
CA ARG A 40 -40.16 25.93 21.98
C ARG A 40 -38.91 26.79 21.78
N SER A 41 -39.15 28.08 21.58
CA SER A 41 -38.16 29.15 21.59
C SER A 41 -37.57 29.31 22.99
N VAL A 42 -36.24 29.32 23.12
CA VAL A 42 -35.54 29.89 24.29
C VAL A 42 -34.27 30.62 23.85
N LYS A 43 -34.32 31.94 24.05
CA LYS A 43 -33.29 32.95 24.36
C LYS A 43 -31.84 32.76 23.89
N LYS A 44 -31.39 33.77 23.14
CA LYS A 44 -30.01 34.28 23.08
C LYS A 44 -29.42 34.50 24.49
N THR A 45 -28.24 33.95 24.72
CA THR A 45 -27.24 34.50 25.65
C THR A 45 -25.88 34.47 24.96
N ASN A 46 -25.25 35.64 24.87
CA ASN A 46 -23.85 35.80 24.50
C ASN A 46 -22.96 35.17 25.57
N GLY A 47 -21.97 34.37 25.16
CA GLY A 47 -21.01 33.79 26.10
C GLY A 47 -19.92 32.97 25.40
N VAL A 48 -18.78 33.62 25.16
CA VAL A 48 -17.40 33.11 25.18
C VAL A 48 -17.12 31.71 24.59
N LYS A 49 -16.33 31.69 23.50
CA LYS A 49 -15.69 30.51 22.89
C LYS A 49 -14.94 29.65 23.93
N PRO A 50 -15.11 28.32 23.95
CA PRO A 50 -14.14 27.43 24.55
C PRO A 50 -12.98 27.21 23.55
N ILE A 51 -11.79 27.67 23.94
CA ILE A 51 -10.52 27.30 23.33
C ILE A 51 -10.24 25.85 23.73
N LEU A 52 -10.57 24.90 22.84
CA LEU A 52 -10.07 23.54 22.93
C LEU A 52 -8.60 23.54 22.48
N LYS A 53 -7.70 23.38 23.45
CA LYS A 53 -6.27 23.17 23.21
C LYS A 53 -6.09 21.92 22.35
N LYS A 54 -5.53 22.09 21.15
CA LYS A 54 -4.96 21.00 20.37
C LYS A 54 -3.65 20.58 21.04
N GLU A 55 -3.62 19.38 21.59
CA GLU A 55 -2.37 18.66 21.86
C GLU A 55 -1.69 18.36 20.51
N GLN A 56 -0.55 19.01 20.27
CA GLN A 56 0.30 18.73 19.11
C GLN A 56 1.09 17.46 19.39
N LYS A 57 0.74 16.38 18.69
CA LYS A 57 1.53 15.15 18.64
C LYS A 57 2.70 15.37 17.66
N GLN A 58 3.91 15.23 18.19
CA GLN A 58 5.19 15.39 17.54
C GLN A 58 5.37 14.30 16.46
N VAL A 59 5.74 14.70 15.23
CA VAL A 59 5.84 13.83 14.04
C VAL A 59 7.29 13.49 13.77
N ASP A 60 7.53 12.19 13.74
CA ASP A 60 8.68 11.42 13.32
C ASP A 60 9.02 11.76 11.85
N GLU A 61 10.19 12.35 11.65
CA GLU A 61 10.52 13.13 10.45
C GLU A 61 11.26 12.29 9.36
N GLU A 62 11.31 10.97 9.50
CA GLU A 62 11.83 10.02 8.48
C GLU A 62 10.71 9.54 7.53
N GLY A 63 9.85 10.47 7.13
CA GLY A 63 8.72 10.18 6.27
C GLY A 63 8.99 10.46 4.80
N GLU A 64 8.47 9.60 3.94
CA GLU A 64 8.43 9.81 2.50
C GLU A 64 7.02 10.15 2.03
N VAL A 65 6.96 10.87 0.91
CA VAL A 65 5.68 11.14 0.24
C VAL A 65 5.42 10.03 -0.76
N ILE A 66 4.43 9.20 -0.48
CA ILE A 66 3.93 8.21 -1.42
C ILE A 66 2.77 8.82 -2.20
N LYS A 67 2.89 8.80 -3.53
CA LYS A 67 1.83 9.20 -4.46
C LYS A 67 1.22 7.95 -5.07
N SER A 68 0.06 7.56 -4.56
CA SER A 68 -0.80 6.48 -5.06
C SER A 68 -2.04 7.10 -5.73
N THR A 69 -3.24 6.54 -5.54
CA THR A 69 -4.51 7.24 -5.79
C THR A 69 -4.68 8.48 -4.91
N SER A 70 -3.94 8.54 -3.79
CA SER A 70 -3.84 9.73 -2.95
C SER A 70 -2.39 9.99 -2.51
N VAL A 71 -2.08 11.25 -2.23
CA VAL A 71 -0.79 11.65 -1.68
C VAL A 71 -0.79 11.42 -0.18
N THR A 72 0.17 10.64 0.30
CA THR A 72 0.31 10.29 1.73
C THR A 72 1.73 10.60 2.20
N TYR A 73 1.86 11.00 3.47
CA TYR A 73 3.16 11.10 4.14
C TYR A 73 3.30 9.93 5.11
N VAL A 74 4.35 9.13 4.94
CA VAL A 74 4.54 7.88 5.68
C VAL A 74 5.94 7.77 6.24
N GLY A 75 6.04 7.65 7.57
CA GLY A 75 7.27 7.32 8.28
C GLY A 75 7.74 5.89 8.03
N THR A 76 9.00 5.62 8.33
CA THR A 76 9.59 4.27 8.31
C THR A 76 8.84 3.30 9.24
N ASP A 77 8.36 3.77 10.40
CA ASP A 77 7.57 2.98 11.35
C ASP A 77 6.24 2.48 10.74
N VAL A 78 5.63 3.28 9.86
CA VAL A 78 4.35 2.99 9.23
C VAL A 78 4.51 1.95 8.15
N ILE A 79 5.56 2.08 7.35
CA ILE A 79 5.92 1.08 6.35
C ILE A 79 6.29 -0.23 7.05
N GLY A 80 7.06 -0.18 8.14
CA GLY A 80 7.38 -1.35 8.96
C GLY A 80 6.12 -2.04 9.52
N LYS A 81 5.15 -1.28 10.04
CA LYS A 81 3.85 -1.81 10.50
C LYS A 81 3.07 -2.46 9.36
N TYR A 82 3.00 -1.81 8.19
CA TYR A 82 2.35 -2.37 7.01
C TYR A 82 2.97 -3.71 6.61
N ILE A 83 4.31 -3.76 6.52
CA ILE A 83 5.04 -4.99 6.20
C ILE A 83 4.73 -6.07 7.23
N SER A 84 4.84 -5.76 8.53
CA SER A 84 4.57 -6.71 9.60
C SER A 84 3.14 -7.25 9.56
N GLN A 85 2.17 -6.42 9.19
CA GLN A 85 0.76 -6.78 9.15
C GLN A 85 0.43 -7.69 7.94
N TYR A 86 1.07 -7.45 6.79
CA TYR A 86 0.66 -8.10 5.53
C TYR A 86 1.66 -9.12 4.97
N LYS A 87 2.84 -9.29 5.58
CA LYS A 87 3.86 -10.26 5.11
C LYS A 87 3.31 -11.68 4.93
N ASP A 88 2.48 -12.16 5.84
CA ASP A 88 1.99 -13.55 5.81
C ASP A 88 0.99 -13.76 4.66
N ILE A 89 0.17 -12.74 4.36
CA ILE A 89 -0.74 -12.74 3.21
C ILE A 89 0.06 -12.73 1.91
N ALA A 90 1.11 -11.89 1.83
CA ALA A 90 1.98 -11.81 0.67
C ALA A 90 2.75 -13.13 0.43
N MET A 91 3.29 -13.75 1.48
CA MET A 91 3.96 -15.06 1.40
C MET A 91 2.99 -16.17 0.99
N SER A 92 1.77 -16.18 1.52
CA SER A 92 0.72 -17.11 1.10
C SER A 92 0.38 -16.95 -0.39
N ASN A 93 0.22 -15.70 -0.84
CA ASN A 93 -0.03 -15.38 -2.25
C ASN A 93 1.15 -15.78 -3.14
N MET A 94 2.39 -15.61 -2.69
CA MET A 94 3.56 -16.10 -3.40
C MET A 94 3.52 -17.63 -3.57
N LYS A 95 3.18 -18.36 -2.52
CA LYS A 95 3.07 -19.83 -2.57
C LYS A 95 1.97 -20.30 -3.53
N ILE A 96 0.82 -19.63 -3.53
CA ILE A 96 -0.35 -20.04 -4.32
C ILE A 96 -0.24 -19.60 -5.78
N TYR A 97 0.15 -18.34 -6.02
CA TYR A 97 0.08 -17.69 -7.34
C TYR A 97 1.44 -17.47 -7.97
N GLY A 98 2.54 -17.60 -7.21
CA GLY A 98 3.89 -17.50 -7.75
C GLY A 98 4.39 -16.08 -8.01
N ILE A 99 3.78 -15.05 -7.44
CA ILE A 99 4.31 -13.68 -7.47
C ILE A 99 5.24 -13.52 -6.26
N PRO A 100 6.47 -13.01 -6.38
CA PRO A 100 7.35 -12.82 -5.23
C PRO A 100 6.67 -12.00 -4.13
N ALA A 101 6.78 -12.45 -2.88
CA ALA A 101 6.21 -11.76 -1.72
C ALA A 101 6.80 -10.35 -1.58
N SER A 102 8.09 -10.18 -1.90
CA SER A 102 8.76 -8.88 -1.94
C SER A 102 8.10 -7.91 -2.91
N ILE A 103 7.70 -8.39 -4.10
CA ILE A 103 6.98 -7.60 -5.11
C ILE A 103 5.58 -7.24 -4.63
N ILE A 104 4.83 -8.21 -4.08
CA ILE A 104 3.49 -7.96 -3.53
C ILE A 104 3.55 -6.88 -2.44
N LEU A 105 4.48 -6.98 -1.49
CA LEU A 105 4.63 -6.01 -0.41
C LEU A 105 5.07 -4.64 -0.93
N ALA A 106 6.03 -4.58 -1.85
CA ALA A 106 6.48 -3.31 -2.42
C ALA A 106 5.38 -2.59 -3.20
N GLN A 107 4.59 -3.33 -4.00
CA GLN A 107 3.41 -2.77 -4.67
C GLN A 107 2.38 -2.35 -3.63
N GLY A 108 2.07 -3.18 -2.64
CA GLY A 108 1.14 -2.83 -1.56
C GLY A 108 1.54 -1.53 -0.85
N ILE A 109 2.81 -1.35 -0.48
CA ILE A 109 3.32 -0.11 0.13
C ILE A 109 3.09 1.09 -0.81
N LEU A 110 3.48 0.98 -2.07
CA LEU A 110 3.41 2.07 -3.04
C LEU A 110 1.96 2.43 -3.39
N GLU A 111 1.14 1.45 -3.75
CA GLU A 111 -0.23 1.64 -4.26
C GLU A 111 -1.24 2.01 -3.14
N SER A 112 -0.97 1.64 -1.90
CA SER A 112 -1.85 1.97 -0.77
C SER A 112 -1.37 3.13 0.08
N GLY A 113 -0.20 3.73 -0.23
CA GLY A 113 0.44 4.69 0.67
C GLY A 113 0.73 4.06 2.03
N ALA A 114 1.30 2.86 2.05
CA ALA A 114 1.50 2.03 3.24
C ALA A 114 0.23 1.89 4.10
N GLY A 115 -0.92 1.67 3.46
CA GLY A 115 -2.23 1.49 4.09
C GLY A 115 -2.95 2.77 4.50
N ARG A 116 -2.38 3.95 4.20
CA ARG A 116 -2.95 5.25 4.56
C ARG A 116 -3.70 5.95 3.43
N GLY A 117 -3.62 5.43 2.21
CA GLY A 117 -4.33 5.98 1.08
C GLY A 117 -5.85 5.90 1.28
N ASP A 118 -6.56 6.92 0.82
CA ASP A 118 -8.01 7.04 1.02
C ASP A 118 -8.77 5.83 0.44
N LEU A 119 -8.39 5.38 -0.75
CA LEU A 119 -8.98 4.19 -1.37
C LEU A 119 -8.73 2.93 -0.52
N CYS A 120 -7.51 2.76 0.01
CA CYS A 120 -7.16 1.64 0.88
C CYS A 120 -8.03 1.66 2.15
N ILE A 121 -8.15 2.82 2.81
CA ILE A 121 -8.91 2.95 4.07
C ILE A 121 -10.41 2.69 3.86
N ARG A 122 -10.99 3.24 2.79
CA ARG A 122 -12.45 3.20 2.58
C ARG A 122 -12.94 1.91 1.92
N ALA A 123 -12.06 1.22 1.20
CA ALA A 123 -12.45 0.09 0.36
C ALA A 123 -11.61 -1.17 0.55
N ASN A 124 -10.64 -1.18 1.47
CA ASN A 124 -9.63 -2.23 1.60
C ASN A 124 -8.94 -2.58 0.28
N ASN A 125 -8.84 -1.61 -0.65
CA ASN A 125 -8.22 -1.82 -1.95
C ASN A 125 -6.78 -1.33 -1.92
N HIS A 126 -5.85 -2.26 -1.69
CA HIS A 126 -4.44 -1.98 -1.45
C HIS A 126 -3.63 -1.75 -2.74
N PHE A 127 -4.18 -2.13 -3.89
CA PHE A 127 -3.45 -2.17 -5.18
C PHE A 127 -4.08 -1.28 -6.26
N GLY A 128 -5.07 -0.46 -5.90
CA GLY A 128 -5.73 0.44 -6.85
C GLY A 128 -6.50 -0.28 -7.96
N ILE A 129 -7.04 -1.48 -7.70
CA ILE A 129 -7.69 -2.27 -8.76
C ILE A 129 -9.04 -1.64 -9.14
N LYS A 130 -9.14 -1.21 -10.40
CA LYS A 130 -10.34 -0.64 -10.99
C LYS A 130 -11.41 -1.71 -11.24
N CYS A 131 -12.66 -1.30 -11.31
CA CYS A 131 -13.74 -2.16 -11.79
C CYS A 131 -13.51 -2.46 -13.27
N HIS A 132 -13.37 -3.73 -13.61
CA HIS A 132 -13.29 -4.18 -15.00
C HIS A 132 -14.59 -4.89 -15.36
N GLU A 133 -14.75 -5.18 -16.65
CA GLU A 133 -15.86 -5.99 -17.13
C GLU A 133 -15.94 -7.31 -16.35
N GLY A 134 -17.14 -7.64 -15.85
CA GLY A 134 -17.38 -8.81 -15.02
C GLY A 134 -17.21 -8.61 -13.51
N TRP A 135 -16.78 -7.43 -13.02
CA TRP A 135 -16.81 -7.17 -11.57
C TRP A 135 -18.25 -6.98 -11.07
N THR A 136 -18.71 -7.90 -10.21
CA THR A 136 -20.04 -7.88 -9.59
C THR A 136 -20.01 -7.61 -8.09
N GLY A 137 -18.82 -7.40 -7.51
CA GLY A 137 -18.64 -7.13 -6.09
C GLY A 137 -18.93 -5.67 -5.72
N GLU A 138 -18.71 -5.33 -4.45
CA GLU A 138 -18.85 -3.95 -4.00
C GLU A 138 -17.85 -3.03 -4.70
N SER A 139 -18.18 -1.73 -4.80
CA SER A 139 -17.32 -0.74 -5.42
C SER A 139 -17.41 0.61 -4.72
N VAL A 140 -16.39 1.44 -4.93
CA VAL A 140 -16.39 2.85 -4.53
C VAL A 140 -16.05 3.71 -5.74
N ARG A 141 -16.52 4.97 -5.71
CA ARG A 141 -16.13 6.00 -6.66
C ARG A 141 -14.98 6.82 -6.08
N HIS A 142 -13.93 7.00 -6.87
CA HIS A 142 -12.75 7.77 -6.51
C HIS A 142 -12.24 8.51 -7.75
N ASP A 143 -11.75 9.72 -7.58
CA ASP A 143 -11.12 10.47 -8.67
C ASP A 143 -9.62 10.09 -8.70
N ASP A 144 -9.12 9.60 -9.84
CA ASP A 144 -7.73 9.18 -10.01
C ASP A 144 -7.18 9.72 -11.35
N ASP A 145 -7.32 8.97 -12.45
CA ASP A 145 -7.01 9.45 -13.81
C ASP A 145 -8.21 10.21 -14.42
N SER A 146 -9.42 9.83 -14.02
CA SER A 146 -10.69 10.42 -14.42
C SER A 146 -11.61 10.62 -13.22
N SER A 147 -12.60 11.50 -13.36
CA SER A 147 -13.57 11.71 -12.28
C SER A 147 -14.48 10.49 -12.12
N GLN A 148 -14.72 10.11 -10.87
CA GLN A 148 -15.64 9.04 -10.46
C GLN A 148 -15.32 7.69 -11.10
N GLU A 149 -14.03 7.37 -11.20
CA GLU A 149 -13.61 6.04 -11.59
C GLU A 149 -14.11 5.00 -10.58
N CYS A 150 -14.47 3.83 -11.10
CA CYS A 150 -14.94 2.73 -10.29
C CYS A 150 -13.75 1.92 -9.80
N PHE A 151 -13.62 1.78 -8.49
CA PHE A 151 -12.65 0.89 -7.86
C PHE A 151 -13.35 -0.22 -7.10
N ARG A 152 -12.74 -1.40 -7.12
CA ARG A 152 -13.23 -2.56 -6.37
C ARG A 152 -13.17 -2.26 -4.87
N LYS A 153 -14.17 -2.73 -4.13
CA LYS A 153 -14.22 -2.67 -2.67
C LYS A 153 -14.25 -4.09 -2.11
N TYR A 154 -13.49 -4.29 -1.05
CA TYR A 154 -13.30 -5.57 -0.40
C TYR A 154 -13.70 -5.50 1.07
N TYR A 155 -14.12 -6.63 1.62
CA TYR A 155 -14.50 -6.73 3.01
C TYR A 155 -13.28 -6.66 3.93
N GLU A 156 -12.18 -7.32 3.53
CA GLU A 156 -10.92 -7.36 4.27
C GLU A 156 -9.71 -7.23 3.33
N PRO A 157 -8.54 -6.81 3.84
CA PRO A 157 -7.33 -6.65 3.02
C PRO A 157 -6.94 -7.91 2.24
N ALA A 158 -7.11 -9.10 2.84
CA ALA A 158 -6.71 -10.37 2.22
C ALA A 158 -7.38 -10.59 0.84
N GLU A 159 -8.64 -10.17 0.69
CA GLU A 159 -9.36 -10.25 -0.57
C GLU A 159 -8.71 -9.38 -1.65
N SER A 160 -8.25 -8.17 -1.31
CA SER A 160 -7.55 -7.31 -2.26
C SER A 160 -6.19 -7.87 -2.69
N PHE A 161 -5.47 -8.54 -1.80
CA PHE A 161 -4.21 -9.23 -2.12
C PHE A 161 -4.45 -10.41 -3.06
N ASN A 162 -5.48 -11.21 -2.78
CA ASN A 162 -5.87 -12.34 -3.64
C ASN A 162 -6.34 -11.84 -5.02
N ASP A 163 -7.15 -10.80 -5.07
CA ASP A 163 -7.63 -10.24 -6.34
C ASP A 163 -6.50 -9.58 -7.15
N HIS A 164 -5.51 -8.96 -6.50
CA HIS A 164 -4.27 -8.52 -7.15
C HIS A 164 -3.51 -9.70 -7.76
N ALA A 165 -3.40 -10.81 -7.05
CA ALA A 165 -2.74 -12.00 -7.59
C ALA A 165 -3.50 -12.61 -8.78
N LEU A 166 -4.84 -12.66 -8.71
CA LEU A 166 -5.69 -13.08 -9.81
C LEU A 166 -5.61 -12.12 -11.01
N PHE A 167 -5.49 -10.81 -10.76
CA PHE A 167 -5.31 -9.81 -11.80
C PHE A 167 -4.00 -10.02 -12.58
N LEU A 168 -2.90 -10.31 -11.89
CA LEU A 168 -1.61 -10.55 -12.53
C LEU A 168 -1.55 -11.92 -13.22
N THR A 169 -2.07 -12.97 -12.59
CA THR A 169 -2.06 -14.33 -13.17
C THR A 169 -3.06 -14.49 -14.32
N GLY A 170 -4.22 -13.84 -14.25
CA GLY A 170 -5.31 -13.97 -15.22
C GLY A 170 -5.14 -13.17 -16.50
N ARG A 171 -4.11 -12.31 -16.62
CA ARG A 171 -3.90 -11.46 -17.80
C ARG A 171 -2.63 -11.84 -18.54
N SER A 172 -2.77 -12.25 -19.80
CA SER A 172 -1.67 -12.71 -20.66
C SER A 172 -0.50 -11.73 -20.78
N ARG A 173 -0.75 -10.42 -20.69
CA ARG A 173 0.30 -9.38 -20.71
C ARG A 173 1.36 -9.54 -19.61
N TYR A 174 1.02 -10.17 -18.49
CA TYR A 174 1.95 -10.43 -17.37
C TYR A 174 2.58 -11.82 -17.41
N ALA A 175 2.19 -12.71 -18.35
CA ALA A 175 2.61 -14.11 -18.35
C ALA A 175 4.13 -14.31 -18.42
N SER A 176 4.87 -13.37 -19.04
CA SER A 176 6.33 -13.43 -19.11
C SER A 176 7.01 -13.25 -17.75
N LEU A 177 6.38 -12.56 -16.80
CA LEU A 177 6.89 -12.37 -15.44
C LEU A 177 7.03 -13.70 -14.71
N PHE A 178 6.06 -14.60 -14.89
CA PHE A 178 6.02 -15.90 -14.22
C PHE A 178 7.07 -16.89 -14.74
N LYS A 179 7.81 -16.53 -15.79
CA LYS A 179 8.97 -17.28 -16.30
C LYS A 179 10.28 -16.85 -15.64
N LEU A 180 10.30 -15.72 -14.93
CA LEU A 180 11.47 -15.23 -14.22
C LEU A 180 11.72 -16.06 -12.95
N PRO A 181 12.98 -16.17 -12.51
CA PRO A 181 13.29 -16.62 -11.16
C PRO A 181 12.51 -15.83 -10.12
N LYS A 182 12.12 -16.48 -9.02
CA LYS A 182 11.30 -15.85 -7.98
C LYS A 182 12.09 -14.80 -7.19
N GLU A 183 13.41 -14.96 -7.14
CA GLU A 183 14.34 -14.02 -6.52
C GLU A 183 14.67 -12.82 -7.41
N ASP A 184 14.30 -12.84 -8.70
CA ASP A 184 14.59 -11.76 -9.64
C ASP A 184 13.58 -10.61 -9.50
N TYR A 185 13.51 -10.01 -8.32
CA TYR A 185 12.61 -8.89 -8.04
C TYR A 185 12.89 -7.69 -8.95
N LYS A 186 14.13 -7.52 -9.43
CA LYS A 186 14.48 -6.46 -10.39
C LYS A 186 13.85 -6.73 -11.75
N GLY A 187 13.93 -7.96 -12.25
CA GLY A 187 13.26 -8.40 -13.47
C GLY A 187 11.74 -8.26 -13.35
N TRP A 188 11.17 -8.63 -12.21
CA TRP A 188 9.75 -8.45 -11.91
C TRP A 188 9.33 -6.98 -11.93
N ALA A 189 10.00 -6.10 -11.20
CA ALA A 189 9.69 -4.68 -11.14
C ALA A 189 9.73 -4.01 -12.53
N ASN A 190 10.76 -4.31 -13.32
CA ASN A 190 10.89 -3.82 -14.68
C ASN A 190 9.84 -4.42 -15.63
N GLY A 191 9.56 -5.71 -15.48
CA GLY A 191 8.58 -6.42 -16.28
C GLY A 191 7.15 -5.97 -16.00
N LEU A 192 6.80 -5.64 -14.76
CA LEU A 192 5.49 -5.07 -14.40
C LEU A 192 5.24 -3.76 -15.14
N ARG A 193 6.23 -2.86 -15.16
CA ARG A 193 6.14 -1.62 -15.94
C ARG A 193 6.05 -1.91 -17.44
N ARG A 194 6.92 -2.75 -18.01
CA ARG A 194 6.88 -3.08 -19.45
C ARG A 194 5.57 -3.73 -19.86
N ALA A 195 5.02 -4.59 -19.00
CA ALA A 195 3.72 -5.21 -19.21
C ALA A 195 2.60 -4.18 -19.11
N GLY A 196 2.84 -3.01 -18.49
CA GLY A 196 1.97 -1.85 -18.39
C GLY A 196 1.04 -1.88 -17.18
N TYR A 197 1.55 -2.34 -16.04
CA TYR A 197 0.93 -2.15 -14.74
C TYR A 197 0.91 -0.66 -14.33
N ALA A 198 2.00 0.06 -14.59
CA ALA A 198 2.14 1.49 -14.31
C ALA A 198 2.78 2.22 -15.50
N THR A 199 2.42 3.48 -15.69
CA THR A 199 2.99 4.37 -16.73
C THR A 199 4.26 5.08 -16.26
N ASP A 200 4.43 5.28 -14.95
CA ASP A 200 5.57 5.98 -14.37
C ASP A 200 6.91 5.31 -14.73
N PRO A 201 7.86 6.01 -15.39
CA PRO A 201 9.18 5.47 -15.70
C PRO A 201 9.98 5.03 -14.47
N LYS A 202 9.76 5.66 -13.31
CA LYS A 202 10.46 5.36 -12.05
C LYS A 202 9.77 4.26 -11.24
N TYR A 203 8.68 3.68 -11.74
CA TYR A 203 7.95 2.62 -11.03
C TYR A 203 8.85 1.45 -10.62
N PRO A 204 9.72 0.89 -11.50
CA PRO A 204 10.60 -0.20 -11.11
C PRO A 204 11.57 0.20 -9.99
N ASP A 205 12.18 1.38 -10.09
CA ASP A 205 13.13 1.89 -9.10
C ASP A 205 12.50 2.08 -7.72
N LYS A 206 11.23 2.53 -7.68
CA LYS A 206 10.47 2.66 -6.43
C LYS A 206 10.28 1.28 -5.77
N LEU A 207 9.82 0.28 -6.53
CA LEU A 207 9.64 -1.07 -5.99
C LEU A 207 10.96 -1.67 -5.51
N ILE A 208 12.00 -1.58 -6.33
CA ILE A 208 13.36 -2.03 -5.99
C ILE A 208 13.84 -1.35 -4.71
N SER A 209 13.63 -0.04 -4.58
CA SER A 209 13.98 0.71 -3.37
C SER A 209 13.26 0.18 -2.12
N TYR A 210 11.97 -0.14 -2.19
CA TYR A 210 11.27 -0.74 -1.05
C TYR A 210 11.84 -2.11 -0.68
N ILE A 211 12.07 -2.94 -1.69
CA ILE A 211 12.57 -4.30 -1.49
C ILE A 211 13.95 -4.28 -0.85
N GLU A 212 14.84 -3.42 -1.33
CA GLU A 212 16.19 -3.29 -0.81
C GLU A 212 16.23 -2.58 0.55
N ARG A 213 15.48 -1.49 0.74
CA ARG A 213 15.51 -0.70 1.99
C ARG A 213 14.91 -1.45 3.18
N TYR A 214 13.86 -2.22 2.94
CA TYR A 214 13.15 -2.98 3.98
C TYR A 214 13.47 -4.47 3.95
N ASN A 215 14.48 -4.89 3.19
CA ASN A 215 14.91 -6.28 3.06
C ASN A 215 13.74 -7.23 2.76
N LEU A 216 12.82 -6.85 1.88
CA LEU A 216 11.59 -7.62 1.62
C LEU A 216 11.87 -8.97 0.95
N GLY A 217 13.03 -9.12 0.30
CA GLY A 217 13.49 -10.38 -0.28
C GLY A 217 13.64 -11.51 0.74
N GLN A 218 13.73 -11.19 2.04
CA GLN A 218 13.74 -12.21 3.11
C GLN A 218 12.48 -13.08 3.10
N TYR A 219 11.33 -12.52 2.70
CA TYR A 219 10.07 -13.24 2.64
C TYR A 219 10.00 -14.18 1.43
N ASP A 220 10.65 -13.81 0.32
CA ASP A 220 10.79 -14.70 -0.83
C ASP A 220 11.65 -15.91 -0.44
N ALA A 221 12.80 -15.66 0.17
CA ALA A 221 13.72 -16.69 0.64
C ALA A 221 13.05 -17.64 1.65
N TYR A 222 12.29 -17.10 2.60
CA TYR A 222 11.51 -17.88 3.56
C TYR A 222 10.53 -18.84 2.88
N VAL A 223 9.73 -18.35 1.91
CA VAL A 223 8.79 -19.19 1.16
C VAL A 223 9.49 -20.29 0.36
N MET A 224 10.71 -20.00 -0.12
CA MET A 224 11.52 -20.93 -0.91
C MET A 224 12.38 -21.88 -0.06
N GLY A 225 12.40 -21.73 1.27
CA GLY A 225 13.26 -22.52 2.15
C GLY A 225 14.76 -22.24 1.93
N LYS A 226 15.11 -20.99 1.59
CA LYS A 226 16.48 -20.54 1.36
C LYS A 226 16.93 -19.57 2.44
N ASP A 227 18.24 -19.53 2.68
CA ASP A 227 18.83 -18.49 3.51
C ASP A 227 18.77 -17.14 2.79
N TYR A 228 18.56 -16.06 3.56
CA TYR A 228 18.54 -14.70 3.05
C TYR A 228 19.78 -13.95 3.51
N THR A 229 20.53 -13.42 2.55
CA THR A 229 21.60 -12.46 2.82
C THR A 229 21.07 -11.06 2.48
N PRO A 230 20.95 -10.14 3.47
CA PRO A 230 20.62 -8.75 3.19
C PRO A 230 21.59 -8.14 2.20
N ILE A 231 21.09 -7.29 1.31
CA ILE A 231 21.95 -6.58 0.35
C ILE A 231 22.78 -5.57 1.14
N GLU A 232 24.10 -5.77 1.15
CA GLU A 232 25.17 -5.18 1.99
C GLU A 232 25.33 -3.63 1.90
N LYS A 233 24.32 -2.90 1.44
CA LYS A 233 24.35 -1.43 1.30
C LYS A 233 24.25 -0.70 2.65
N GLN A 234 24.11 -1.42 3.76
CA GLN A 234 24.06 -0.84 5.11
C GLN A 234 25.45 -0.75 5.77
N GLU A 235 26.38 -1.67 5.54
CA GLU A 235 27.70 -1.63 6.19
C GLU A 235 28.62 -0.55 5.60
N THR A 236 28.60 -0.37 4.28
CA THR A 236 29.35 0.72 3.62
C THR A 236 28.81 2.11 3.95
N ARG A 237 27.53 2.23 4.32
CA ARG A 237 26.95 3.50 4.79
C ARG A 237 27.38 3.82 6.21
N ILE A 238 27.49 2.84 7.11
CA ILE A 238 27.89 3.07 8.50
C ILE A 238 29.38 3.42 8.60
N ALA A 239 30.26 2.71 7.88
CA ALA A 239 31.70 2.99 7.89
C ALA A 239 32.08 4.32 7.19
N ALA A 240 31.35 4.71 6.14
CA ALA A 240 31.56 6.01 5.47
C ALA A 240 30.94 7.19 6.25
N PHE A 241 29.88 6.95 7.03
CA PHE A 241 29.23 7.93 7.91
C PHE A 241 30.08 8.27 9.13
N GLU A 242 30.74 7.28 9.73
CA GLU A 242 31.71 7.46 10.83
C GLU A 242 32.92 8.32 10.41
N SER A 243 33.35 8.25 9.15
CA SER A 243 34.55 8.94 8.67
C SER A 243 34.32 10.36 8.12
N GLN A 244 33.08 10.76 7.82
CA GLN A 244 32.78 12.08 7.20
C GLN A 244 32.04 13.06 8.13
N ASN A 245 31.57 12.63 9.31
CA ASN A 245 30.74 13.47 10.17
C ASN A 245 31.47 14.11 11.35
N LYS A 246 32.19 15.19 11.03
CA LYS A 246 32.46 16.27 11.99
C LYS A 246 31.86 17.59 11.51
N SER A 247 30.65 17.56 10.94
CA SER A 247 29.92 18.78 10.59
C SER A 247 29.17 19.29 11.83
N LEU A 248 29.85 20.09 12.64
CA LEU A 248 29.26 20.83 13.75
C LEU A 248 28.63 22.14 13.24
N TYR A 249 27.46 22.49 13.74
CA TYR A 249 26.77 23.76 13.51
C TYR A 249 26.65 24.55 14.81
N GLU A 250 26.91 25.85 14.76
CA GLU A 250 26.77 26.74 15.91
C GLU A 250 25.43 27.50 15.85
N VAL A 251 24.60 27.31 16.88
CA VAL A 251 23.25 27.90 16.99
C VAL A 251 23.32 29.42 16.97
N GLN A 252 22.60 30.05 16.05
CA GLN A 252 22.56 31.50 15.88
C GLN A 252 21.31 32.10 16.53
N LYS A 253 21.28 33.44 16.68
CA LYS A 253 20.10 34.15 17.19
C LYS A 253 18.89 33.90 16.29
N GLY A 254 17.82 33.36 16.87
CA GLY A 254 16.59 33.02 16.15
C GLY A 254 16.51 31.57 15.67
N ASP A 255 17.56 30.78 15.89
CA ASP A 255 17.51 29.35 15.58
C ASP A 255 16.63 28.58 16.57
N THR A 256 15.99 27.55 16.03
CA THR A 256 15.28 26.51 16.76
C THR A 256 15.82 25.16 16.28
N LEU A 257 15.63 24.09 17.06
CA LEU A 257 16.00 22.76 16.58
C LEU A 257 15.33 22.43 15.24
N TYR A 258 14.11 22.93 15.01
CA TYR A 258 13.40 22.78 13.75
C TYR A 258 14.04 23.55 12.58
N SER A 259 14.47 24.81 12.79
CA SER A 259 15.13 25.57 11.71
C SER A 259 16.48 24.96 11.33
N ILE A 260 17.20 24.41 12.31
CA ILE A 260 18.48 23.74 12.12
C ILE A 260 18.27 22.38 11.46
N SER A 261 17.35 21.55 11.96
CA SER A 261 17.06 20.23 11.39
C SER A 261 16.64 20.34 9.93
N LYS A 262 15.77 21.31 9.60
CA LYS A 262 15.38 21.63 8.22
C LYS A 262 16.56 22.07 7.35
N LYS A 263 17.47 22.89 7.87
CA LYS A 263 18.65 23.37 7.12
C LYS A 263 19.60 22.25 6.74
N TYR A 264 19.73 21.25 7.63
CA TYR A 264 20.65 20.13 7.44
C TYR A 264 19.96 18.84 6.98
N ASN A 265 18.65 18.89 6.71
CA ASN A 265 17.83 17.75 6.31
C ASN A 265 17.94 16.58 7.31
N LEU A 266 17.95 16.90 8.60
CA LEU A 266 17.88 15.96 9.72
C LEU A 266 16.50 16.03 10.37
N LEU A 267 16.17 14.98 11.13
CA LEU A 267 14.99 15.03 11.99
C LEU A 267 15.27 15.89 13.22
N VAL A 268 14.28 16.57 13.81
CA VAL A 268 14.44 17.18 15.15
C VAL A 268 14.80 16.11 16.17
N THR A 269 14.18 14.92 16.09
CA THR A 269 14.47 13.79 16.98
C THR A 269 15.88 13.24 16.79
N GLU A 270 16.32 13.12 15.54
CA GLU A 270 17.67 12.69 15.17
C GLU A 270 18.71 13.73 15.62
N LEU A 271 18.48 15.02 15.34
CA LEU A 271 19.29 16.14 15.80
C LEU A 271 19.39 16.17 17.33
N LYS A 272 18.31 15.83 18.05
CA LYS A 272 18.33 15.68 19.51
C LYS A 272 19.13 14.47 19.95
N GLN A 273 18.95 13.32 19.32
CA GLN A 273 19.64 12.08 19.67
C GLN A 273 21.16 12.21 19.48
N ILE A 274 21.61 12.70 18.32
CA ILE A 274 23.05 12.84 18.03
C ILE A 274 23.74 13.88 18.95
N ASN A 275 22.98 14.78 19.55
CA ASN A 275 23.44 15.80 20.49
C ASN A 275 23.05 15.53 21.95
N ASN A 276 22.48 14.37 22.27
CA ASN A 276 22.02 13.99 23.60
C ASN A 276 21.08 15.03 24.27
N LEU A 277 20.21 15.67 23.48
CA LEU A 277 19.26 16.68 23.97
C LEU A 277 17.97 16.02 24.44
N SER A 278 17.62 16.21 25.72
CA SER A 278 16.33 15.78 26.28
C SER A 278 15.19 16.75 25.95
N ALA A 279 15.48 18.06 25.94
CA ALA A 279 14.52 19.13 25.66
C ALA A 279 14.66 19.71 24.25
N ASN A 280 13.70 20.54 23.84
CA ASN A 280 13.77 21.27 22.57
C ASN A 280 14.50 22.62 22.67
N THR A 281 14.98 22.95 23.87
CA THR A 281 15.68 24.20 24.17
C THR A 281 17.14 24.11 23.72
N ILE A 282 17.58 25.12 22.98
CA ILE A 282 18.97 25.30 22.56
C ILE A 282 19.42 26.73 22.86
N SER A 283 20.70 26.92 23.11
CA SER A 283 21.28 28.23 23.42
C SER A 283 22.06 28.78 22.24
N ILE A 284 22.02 30.09 22.04
CA ILE A 284 22.87 30.77 21.05
C ILE A 284 24.35 30.45 21.39
N GLY A 285 25.13 30.09 20.38
CA GLY A 285 26.53 29.64 20.52
C GLY A 285 26.69 28.14 20.85
N GLN A 286 25.61 27.40 21.09
CA GLN A 286 25.68 25.95 21.27
C GLN A 286 26.11 25.26 19.98
N ARG A 287 27.05 24.32 20.06
CA ARG A 287 27.49 23.52 18.92
C ARG A 287 26.72 22.21 18.86
N LEU A 288 26.06 21.97 17.74
CA LEU A 288 25.28 20.77 17.45
C LEU A 288 25.95 19.97 16.33
N LYS A 289 26.07 18.66 16.49
CA LYS A 289 26.29 17.74 15.37
C LYS A 289 25.07 17.84 14.47
N VAL A 290 25.27 18.06 13.18
CA VAL A 290 24.17 18.24 12.21
C VAL A 290 24.25 17.33 11.00
N LYS A 291 25.15 16.34 11.03
CA LYS A 291 25.20 15.22 10.09
C LYS A 291 25.81 14.04 10.80
#